data_AF-A0A3C1VNZ0-F1
#
_entry.id   AF-A0A3C1VNZ0-F1
#
_cell.length_a   1.000
_cell.length_b   1.000
_cell.length_c   1.000
_cell.angle_alpha   90.00
_cell.angle_beta   90.00
_cell.angle_gamma   90.00
#
_symmetry.space_group_name_H-M   'P 1'
#
loop_
_entity.id
_entity.type
_entity.pdbx_description
1 polymer ?
#
loop_
_entity_poly.entity_id
_entity_poly.type
_entity_poly.pdbx_seq_one_letter_code
_entity_poly.pdbx_strand_id
1 'polypeptide(L)'
;MWQLVAYINSLRYDPASVDLAGNAGSGADLFGGKGECSSCHMVNGQGGRLGPDLSRVGENQTPEDLLQSMLDPDAAVAPRWWTIQVAGRDGEVREGFRMNEDSFSLRIMDADANLWSFQKRDIESYERSEQSTMPGYGQALSDGELDDLVAYLFSLRREVLPQ
;
A
#
# COMPACT_ATOMS: atom_id res chain seq x y z
N MET A 1 -22.06 -8.98 -1.78
CA MET A 1 -21.71 -10.41 -1.62
C MET A 1 -20.30 -10.63 -1.07
N TRP A 2 -19.29 -9.83 -1.43
CA TRP A 2 -17.92 -9.92 -0.85
C TRP A 2 -17.81 -9.56 0.65
N GLN A 3 -18.60 -8.57 1.13
CA GLN A 3 -18.60 -8.17 2.54
C GLN A 3 -19.07 -9.28 3.51
N LEU A 4 -19.92 -10.20 3.05
CA LEU A 4 -20.42 -11.32 3.87
C LEU A 4 -19.38 -12.45 3.98
N VAL A 5 -18.58 -12.68 2.93
CA VAL A 5 -17.52 -13.70 2.94
C VAL A 5 -16.36 -13.26 3.84
N ALA A 6 -15.95 -11.99 3.76
CA ALA A 6 -14.95 -11.41 4.65
C ALA A 6 -15.35 -11.53 6.13
N TYR A 7 -16.63 -11.26 6.46
CA TYR A 7 -17.16 -11.39 7.81
C TYR A 7 -17.21 -12.84 8.33
N ILE A 8 -17.55 -13.80 7.48
CA ILE A 8 -17.58 -15.23 7.87
C ILE A 8 -16.15 -15.77 8.07
N ASN A 9 -15.17 -15.27 7.31
CA ASN A 9 -13.77 -15.66 7.48
C ASN A 9 -13.14 -15.02 8.73
N SER A 10 -13.51 -13.77 9.06
CA SER A 10 -13.06 -13.10 10.29
C SER A 10 -13.60 -13.73 11.57
N LEU A 11 -14.67 -14.54 11.50
CA LEU A 11 -15.19 -15.32 12.63
C LEU A 11 -14.43 -16.65 12.85
N ARG A 12 -13.56 -17.06 11.91
CA ARG A 12 -12.76 -18.29 12.01
C ARG A 12 -11.28 -18.05 12.22
N TYR A 13 -10.80 -16.87 11.85
CA TYR A 13 -9.42 -16.46 12.05
C TYR A 13 -9.32 -15.76 13.41
N ASP A 14 -8.70 -16.42 14.39
CA ASP A 14 -8.28 -15.77 15.63
C ASP A 14 -6.86 -15.20 15.42
N PRO A 15 -6.71 -13.88 15.19
CA PRO A 15 -5.41 -13.25 15.04
C PRO A 15 -4.46 -13.49 16.23
N ALA A 16 -5.00 -13.80 17.42
CA ALA A 16 -4.20 -14.08 18.62
C ALA A 16 -3.64 -15.50 18.66
N SER A 17 -4.16 -16.43 17.83
CA SER A 17 -3.65 -17.81 17.75
C SER A 17 -2.52 -17.99 16.73
N VAL A 18 -2.15 -16.92 16.02
CA VAL A 18 -1.12 -16.96 14.98
C VAL A 18 0.24 -16.76 15.63
N ASP A 19 1.07 -17.79 15.60
CA ASP A 19 2.46 -17.75 16.03
C ASP A 19 3.35 -17.34 14.86
N LEU A 20 4.07 -16.22 15.00
CA LEU A 20 4.96 -15.69 13.98
C LEU A 20 6.42 -15.85 14.43
N ALA A 21 7.27 -16.30 13.50
CA ALA A 21 8.69 -16.46 13.76
C ALA A 21 9.43 -15.13 13.97
N GLY A 22 8.92 -14.05 13.36
CA GLY A 22 9.55 -12.73 13.39
C GLY A 22 9.31 -11.94 14.68
N ASN A 23 10.22 -11.01 14.95
CA ASN A 23 10.16 -10.05 16.04
C ASN A 23 9.56 -8.71 15.57
N ALA A 24 8.40 -8.34 16.12
CA ALA A 24 7.71 -7.11 15.74
C ALA A 24 8.50 -5.82 16.08
N GLY A 25 9.37 -5.85 17.11
CA GLY A 25 10.24 -4.72 17.44
C GLY A 25 11.33 -4.51 16.39
N SER A 26 12.04 -5.57 16.02
CA SER A 26 13.00 -5.56 14.91
C SER A 26 12.33 -5.15 13.59
N GLY A 27 11.10 -5.63 13.35
CA GLY A 27 10.32 -5.25 12.18
C GLY A 27 9.96 -3.77 12.14
N ALA A 28 9.66 -3.15 13.29
CA ALA A 28 9.42 -1.71 13.37
C ALA A 28 10.69 -0.91 13.02
N ASP A 29 11.85 -1.35 13.52
CA ASP A 29 13.14 -0.73 13.19
C ASP A 29 13.47 -0.87 11.70
N LEU A 30 13.20 -2.05 11.10
CA LEU A 30 13.37 -2.28 9.66
C LEU A 30 12.44 -1.41 8.83
N PHE A 31 11.18 -1.24 9.24
CA PHE A 31 10.17 -0.44 8.55
C PHE A 31 10.60 1.03 8.38
N GLY A 32 11.21 1.60 9.43
CA GLY A 32 11.74 2.97 9.42
C GLY A 32 13.18 3.10 8.93
N GLY A 33 13.94 2.01 8.94
CA GLY A 33 15.35 1.96 8.55
C GLY A 33 15.56 1.27 7.22
N LYS A 34 16.28 0.14 7.22
CA LYS A 34 16.73 -0.55 5.99
C LYS A 34 15.62 -0.85 4.97
N GLY A 35 14.40 -1.14 5.44
CA GLY A 35 13.26 -1.39 4.57
C GLY A 35 12.68 -0.13 3.93
N GLU A 36 12.98 1.06 4.45
CA GLU A 36 12.53 2.38 3.94
C GLU A 36 11.02 2.46 3.70
N CYS A 37 10.24 1.58 4.34
CA CYS A 37 8.80 1.43 4.08
C CYS A 37 8.05 2.70 4.47
N SER A 38 8.52 3.37 5.53
CA SER A 38 7.98 4.64 6.02
C SER A 38 8.13 5.81 5.05
N SER A 39 8.99 5.72 4.02
CA SER A 39 9.13 6.76 2.99
C SER A 39 7.87 6.89 2.13
N CYS A 40 7.15 5.79 1.93
CA CYS A 40 5.94 5.73 1.11
C CYS A 40 4.69 5.48 1.95
N HIS A 41 4.79 4.64 2.99
CA HIS A 41 3.65 4.22 3.79
C HIS A 41 3.57 4.97 5.11
N MET A 42 2.33 5.16 5.57
CA MET A 42 2.03 5.77 6.84
C MET A 42 1.62 4.72 7.87
N VAL A 43 2.01 4.94 9.13
CA VAL A 43 1.51 4.23 10.31
C VAL A 43 1.21 5.28 11.39
N ASN A 44 -0.02 5.27 11.91
CA ASN A 44 -0.53 6.18 12.94
C ASN A 44 -0.26 7.66 12.66
N GLY A 45 -0.39 8.09 11.41
CA GLY A 45 -0.16 9.48 11.00
C GLY A 45 1.30 9.84 10.69
N GLN A 46 2.24 8.91 10.81
CA GLN A 46 3.67 9.12 10.54
C GLN A 46 4.12 8.35 9.31
N GLY A 47 4.98 8.96 8.49
CA GLY A 47 5.49 8.37 7.25
C GLY A 47 4.91 9.01 5.98
N GLY A 48 5.08 8.32 4.85
CA GLY A 48 4.72 8.79 3.52
C GLY A 48 3.24 8.64 3.17
N ARG A 49 2.86 9.25 2.04
CA ARG A 49 1.49 9.19 1.48
C ARG A 49 1.44 8.59 0.07
N LEU A 50 2.58 8.09 -0.41
CA LEU A 50 2.75 7.49 -1.73
C LEU A 50 2.36 6.01 -1.75
N GLY A 51 2.02 5.43 -0.60
CA GLY A 51 1.47 4.09 -0.45
C GLY A 51 0.30 4.04 0.56
N PRO A 52 -0.35 2.88 0.70
CA PRO A 52 -1.42 2.68 1.69
C PRO A 52 -1.03 3.06 3.11
N ASP A 53 -2.01 3.60 3.83
CA ASP A 53 -1.96 3.65 5.29
C ASP A 53 -1.99 2.22 5.83
N LEU A 54 -0.93 1.86 6.57
CA LEU A 54 -0.73 0.53 7.14
C LEU A 54 -1.09 0.46 8.63
N SER A 55 -1.62 1.53 9.23
CA SER A 55 -1.96 1.61 10.66
C SER A 55 -2.82 0.45 11.18
N ARG A 56 -3.59 -0.18 10.28
CA ARG A 56 -4.50 -1.29 10.59
C ARG A 56 -4.40 -2.44 9.58
N VAL A 57 -3.25 -2.59 8.92
CA VAL A 57 -3.09 -3.58 7.85
C VAL A 57 -3.31 -5.00 8.36
N GLY A 58 -2.88 -5.30 9.59
CA GLY A 58 -3.06 -6.59 10.25
C GLY A 58 -4.51 -6.93 10.62
N GLU A 59 -5.47 -6.00 10.47
CA GLU A 59 -6.91 -6.32 10.62
C GLU A 59 -7.48 -7.03 9.38
N ASN A 60 -6.86 -6.84 8.20
CA ASN A 60 -7.44 -7.26 6.91
C ASN A 60 -6.52 -8.13 6.05
N GLN A 61 -5.26 -8.29 6.44
CA GLN A 61 -4.27 -9.10 5.71
C GLN A 61 -3.72 -10.20 6.61
N THR A 62 -3.54 -11.40 6.05
CA THR A 62 -2.83 -12.46 6.76
C THR A 62 -1.31 -12.25 6.67
N PRO A 63 -0.51 -12.93 7.50
CA PRO A 63 0.95 -12.93 7.38
C PRO A 63 1.44 -13.28 5.97
N GLU A 64 0.79 -14.24 5.32
CA GLU A 64 1.10 -14.66 3.95
C GLU A 64 0.79 -13.57 2.93
N ASP A 65 -0.33 -12.87 3.07
CA ASP A 65 -0.69 -11.74 2.20
C ASP A 65 0.32 -10.60 2.32
N LEU A 66 0.77 -10.32 3.55
CA LEU A 66 1.79 -9.30 3.84
C LEU A 66 3.13 -9.68 3.20
N LEU A 67 3.58 -10.92 3.38
CA LEU A 67 4.81 -11.41 2.77
C LEU A 67 4.74 -11.35 1.25
N GLN A 68 3.64 -11.84 0.67
CA GLN A 68 3.44 -11.82 -0.78
C GLN A 68 3.48 -10.40 -1.34
N SER A 69 2.87 -9.43 -0.65
CA SER A 69 2.90 -8.02 -1.07
C SER A 69 4.32 -7.43 -1.11
N MET A 70 5.23 -7.93 -0.27
CA MET A 70 6.64 -7.51 -0.27
C MET A 70 7.48 -8.25 -1.32
N LEU A 71 7.15 -9.50 -1.63
CA LEU A 71 7.86 -10.31 -2.62
C LEU A 71 7.44 -9.99 -4.06
N ASP A 72 6.15 -9.77 -4.28
CA ASP A 72 5.54 -9.50 -5.58
C ASP A 72 4.50 -8.37 -5.46
N PRO A 73 4.96 -7.11 -5.38
CA PRO A 73 4.07 -5.95 -5.24
C PRO A 73 3.17 -5.72 -6.46
N ASP A 74 3.49 -6.32 -7.62
CA ASP A 74 2.70 -6.22 -8.85
C ASP A 74 1.52 -7.22 -8.89
N ALA A 75 1.52 -8.24 -8.03
CA ALA A 75 0.50 -9.30 -8.03
C ALA A 75 -0.94 -8.76 -7.90
N ALA A 76 -1.12 -7.66 -7.15
CA ALA A 76 -2.43 -7.08 -6.89
C ALA A 76 -2.37 -5.57 -6.62
N VAL A 77 -2.25 -4.78 -7.69
CA VAL A 77 -2.26 -3.31 -7.60
C VAL A 77 -3.68 -2.75 -7.69
N ALA A 78 -4.18 -2.16 -6.61
CA ALA A 78 -5.49 -1.53 -6.61
C ALA A 78 -5.52 -0.29 -7.55
N PRO A 79 -6.62 0.00 -8.27
CA PRO A 79 -6.68 1.11 -9.24
C PRO A 79 -6.41 2.52 -8.73
N ARG A 80 -6.38 2.72 -7.41
CA ARG A 80 -5.98 4.00 -6.79
C ARG A 80 -4.46 4.21 -6.75
N TRP A 81 -3.69 3.14 -6.95
CA TRP A 81 -2.23 3.11 -6.94
C TRP A 81 -1.62 3.04 -8.33
N TRP A 82 -2.47 3.04 -9.37
CA TRP A 82 -2.00 3.21 -10.72
C TRP A 82 -1.39 4.59 -10.90
N THR A 83 -0.25 4.63 -11.57
CA THR A 83 0.38 5.87 -12.01
C THR A 83 -0.22 6.28 -13.34
N ILE A 84 -0.59 7.56 -13.45
CA ILE A 84 -1.09 8.15 -14.68
C ILE A 84 -0.14 9.25 -15.10
N GLN A 85 0.36 9.16 -16.34
CA GLN A 85 1.11 10.22 -16.98
C GLN A 85 0.18 10.98 -17.92
N VAL A 86 0.09 12.30 -17.77
CA VAL A 86 -0.82 13.18 -18.52
C VAL A 86 0.01 14.19 -19.29
N ALA A 87 -0.14 14.19 -20.61
CA ALA A 87 0.35 15.27 -21.47
C ALA A 87 -0.77 16.31 -21.63
N GLY A 88 -0.56 17.51 -21.08
CA GLY A 88 -1.47 18.64 -21.24
C GLY A 88 -1.26 19.35 -22.58
N ARG A 89 -2.30 20.05 -23.05
CA ARG A 89 -2.19 20.93 -24.24
C ARG A 89 -1.29 22.15 -24.02
N ASP A 90 -0.88 22.39 -22.78
CA ASP A 90 0.16 23.35 -22.40
C ASP A 90 1.58 22.87 -22.72
N GLY A 91 1.74 21.62 -23.15
CA GLY A 91 3.03 20.98 -23.42
C GLY A 91 3.71 20.44 -22.17
N GLU A 92 3.09 20.54 -20.99
CA GLU A 92 3.62 19.98 -19.75
C GLU A 92 3.16 18.53 -19.57
N VAL A 93 4.11 17.68 -19.18
CA VAL A 93 3.83 16.31 -18.77
C VAL A 93 3.80 16.26 -17.25
N ARG A 94 2.72 15.71 -16.70
CA ARG A 94 2.53 15.55 -15.26
C ARG A 94 2.26 14.08 -14.96
N GLU A 95 2.86 13.58 -13.89
CA GLU A 95 2.76 12.19 -13.50
C GLU A 95 2.36 12.09 -12.03
N GLY A 96 1.52 11.11 -11.71
CA GLY A 96 1.11 10.88 -10.34
C GLY A 96 0.12 9.74 -10.17
N PHE A 97 -0.17 9.42 -8.92
CA PHE A 97 -1.15 8.39 -8.58
C PHE A 97 -2.57 8.83 -8.92
N ARG A 98 -3.36 7.89 -9.45
CA ARG A 98 -4.76 8.11 -9.77
C ARG A 98 -5.59 8.38 -8.51
N MET A 99 -6.05 9.61 -8.34
CA MET A 99 -6.96 9.99 -7.25
C MET A 99 -8.43 9.82 -7.64
N ASN A 100 -8.77 10.20 -8.87
CA ASN A 100 -10.12 10.03 -9.41
C ASN A 100 -10.08 10.02 -10.93
N GLU A 101 -10.98 9.27 -11.55
CA GLU A 101 -11.20 9.31 -12.98
C GLU A 101 -12.66 9.03 -13.27
N ASP A 102 -13.31 9.94 -14.00
CA ASP A 102 -14.67 9.78 -14.51
C ASP A 102 -14.72 10.02 -16.04
N SER A 103 -15.91 10.15 -16.61
CA SER A 103 -16.11 10.35 -18.05
C SER A 103 -15.57 11.70 -18.57
N PHE A 104 -15.43 12.70 -17.70
CA PHE A 104 -15.08 14.08 -18.04
C PHE A 104 -13.79 14.56 -17.37
N SER A 105 -13.44 13.99 -16.21
CA SER A 105 -12.34 14.46 -15.39
C SER A 105 -11.33 13.36 -15.06
N LEU A 106 -10.09 13.79 -14.85
CA LEU A 106 -9.00 12.98 -14.31
C LEU A 106 -8.31 13.80 -13.23
N ARG A 107 -8.05 13.19 -12.08
CA ARG A 107 -7.28 13.80 -10.99
C ARG A 107 -6.17 12.87 -10.56
N ILE A 108 -4.97 13.43 -10.45
CA ILE A 108 -3.76 12.73 -9.99
C ILE A 108 -3.15 13.47 -8.79
N MET A 109 -2.34 12.75 -8.02
CA MET A 109 -1.45 13.31 -7.00
C MET A 109 -0.01 13.00 -7.40
N ASP A 110 0.81 14.04 -7.58
CA ASP A 110 2.23 13.85 -7.90
C ASP A 110 3.05 13.46 -6.65
N ALA A 111 4.35 13.21 -6.84
CA ALA A 111 5.26 12.82 -5.78
C ALA A 111 5.45 13.89 -4.68
N ASP A 112 5.23 15.17 -5.02
CA ASP A 112 5.28 16.31 -4.10
C ASP A 112 3.94 16.55 -3.37
N ALA A 113 2.98 15.63 -3.54
CA ALA A 113 1.63 15.69 -3.02
C ALA A 113 0.76 16.83 -3.56
N ASN A 114 1.09 17.41 -4.72
CA ASN A 114 0.21 18.34 -5.40
C ASN A 114 -0.93 17.58 -6.08
N LEU A 115 -2.14 18.15 -6.02
CA LEU A 115 -3.31 17.63 -6.71
C LEU A 115 -3.52 18.33 -8.04
N TRP A 116 -3.44 17.56 -9.13
CA TRP A 116 -3.67 18.05 -10.48
C TRP A 116 -5.00 17.56 -11.00
N SER A 117 -5.85 18.48 -11.43
CA SER A 117 -7.17 18.17 -11.98
C SER A 117 -7.23 18.58 -13.45
N PHE A 118 -7.65 17.64 -14.29
CA PHE A 118 -7.74 17.83 -15.72
C PHE A 118 -9.17 17.59 -16.18
N GLN A 119 -9.65 18.42 -17.10
CA GLN A 119 -10.78 18.02 -17.95
C GLN A 119 -10.23 17.20 -19.10
N LYS A 120 -10.81 16.03 -19.38
CA LYS A 120 -10.32 15.13 -20.43
C LYS A 120 -10.31 15.75 -21.83
N ARG A 121 -11.15 16.76 -22.08
CA ARG A 121 -11.13 17.55 -23.34
C ARG A 121 -9.85 18.40 -23.52
N ASP A 122 -9.21 18.76 -22.42
CA ASP A 122 -8.02 19.62 -22.37
C ASP A 122 -6.71 18.79 -22.24
N ILE A 123 -6.84 17.46 -22.14
CA ILE A 123 -5.72 16.52 -22.20
C ILE A 123 -5.39 16.21 -23.66
N GLU A 124 -4.11 16.19 -24.01
CA GLU A 124 -3.65 15.73 -25.32
C GLU A 124 -3.60 14.20 -25.37
N SER A 125 -2.94 13.59 -24.38
CA SER A 125 -2.92 12.15 -24.16
C SER A 125 -2.70 11.84 -22.68
N TYR A 126 -3.06 10.62 -22.28
CA TYR A 126 -2.65 10.09 -20.98
C TYR A 126 -2.38 8.58 -21.08
N GLU A 127 -1.39 8.12 -20.33
CA GLU A 127 -1.01 6.72 -20.22
C GLU A 127 -1.19 6.25 -18.78
N ARG A 128 -1.56 4.98 -18.62
CA ARG A 128 -1.78 4.34 -17.33
C ARG A 128 -0.79 3.20 -17.15
N SER A 129 -0.04 3.25 -16.06
CA SER A 129 0.70 2.10 -15.56
C SER A 129 -0.10 1.43 -14.44
N GLU A 130 -0.39 0.15 -14.62
CA GLU A 130 -1.04 -0.68 -13.59
C GLU A 130 -0.02 -1.36 -12.65
N GLN A 131 1.27 -1.13 -12.88
CA GLN A 131 2.36 -1.65 -12.07
C GLN A 131 2.50 -0.88 -10.75
N SER A 132 3.01 -1.56 -9.74
CA SER A 132 3.30 -0.99 -8.44
C SER A 132 4.56 -0.14 -8.49
N THR A 133 4.54 0.99 -7.79
CA THR A 133 5.75 1.77 -7.51
C THR A 133 6.49 1.24 -6.27
N MET A 134 5.89 0.30 -5.53
CA MET A 134 6.56 -0.35 -4.40
C MET A 134 7.63 -1.31 -4.94
N PRO A 135 8.89 -1.22 -4.47
CA PRO A 135 9.93 -2.16 -4.88
C PRO A 135 9.66 -3.56 -4.29
N GLY A 136 10.13 -4.60 -4.98
CA GLY A 136 10.16 -5.95 -4.44
C GLY A 136 11.34 -6.14 -3.47
N TYR A 137 11.10 -6.78 -2.33
CA TYR A 137 12.08 -6.91 -1.25
C TYR A 137 12.75 -8.28 -1.14
N GLY A 138 12.37 -9.26 -1.95
CA GLY A 138 12.86 -10.64 -1.85
C GLY A 138 14.37 -10.83 -2.06
N GLN A 139 15.09 -9.83 -2.58
CA GLN A 139 16.56 -9.83 -2.66
C GLN A 139 17.22 -8.72 -1.81
N ALA A 140 16.43 -7.76 -1.32
CA ALA A 140 16.93 -6.62 -0.55
C ALA A 140 16.98 -6.92 0.96
N LEU A 141 16.10 -7.82 1.42
CA LEU A 141 15.98 -8.26 2.80
C LEU A 141 16.17 -9.78 2.87
N SER A 142 16.74 -10.25 3.96
CA SER A 142 16.81 -11.67 4.27
C SER A 142 15.45 -12.21 4.73
N ASP A 143 15.26 -13.53 4.66
CA ASP A 143 14.02 -14.18 5.10
C ASP A 143 13.65 -13.79 6.55
N GLY A 144 14.63 -13.73 7.46
CA GLY A 144 14.39 -13.31 8.84
C GLY A 144 13.98 -11.84 8.98
N GLU A 145 14.52 -10.95 8.13
CA GLU A 145 14.10 -9.54 8.11
C GLU A 145 12.68 -9.38 7.53
N LEU A 146 12.32 -10.21 6.55
CA LEU A 146 10.96 -10.27 6.02
C LEU A 146 9.99 -10.80 7.08
N ASP A 147 10.35 -11.85 7.81
CA ASP A 147 9.55 -12.39 8.92
C ASP A 147 9.34 -11.33 10.02
N ASP A 148 10.38 -10.58 10.38
CA ASP A 148 10.31 -9.47 11.34
C ASP A 148 9.34 -8.38 10.86
N LEU A 149 9.43 -7.98 9.59
CA LEU A 149 8.50 -7.01 8.98
C LEU A 149 7.06 -7.53 8.98
N VAL A 150 6.84 -8.79 8.61
CA VAL A 150 5.51 -9.43 8.67
C VAL A 150 4.98 -9.39 10.10
N ALA A 151 5.80 -9.73 11.10
CA ALA A 151 5.40 -9.67 12.50
C ALA A 151 5.00 -8.26 12.94
N TYR A 152 5.78 -7.25 12.55
CA TYR A 152 5.44 -5.86 12.81
C TYR A 152 4.13 -5.44 12.12
N LEU A 153 4.01 -5.60 10.81
CA LEU A 153 2.84 -5.20 10.04
C LEU A 153 1.58 -5.93 10.49
N PHE A 154 1.69 -7.23 10.78
CA PHE A 154 0.59 -7.99 11.32
C PHE A 154 0.22 -7.46 12.71
N SER A 155 1.16 -7.04 13.56
CA SER A 155 0.87 -6.45 14.87
C SER A 155 0.09 -5.13 14.81
N LEU A 156 0.08 -4.44 13.65
CA LEU A 156 -0.70 -3.22 13.41
C LEU A 156 -2.20 -3.55 13.24
N ARG A 157 -2.83 -3.86 14.37
CA ARG A 157 -4.27 -4.14 14.52
C ARG A 157 -4.77 -3.51 15.81
N ARG A 158 -6.09 -3.28 15.92
CA ARG A 158 -6.66 -2.89 17.22
C ARG A 158 -6.37 -3.93 18.29
N GLU A 159 -5.97 -3.46 19.46
CA GLU A 159 -5.89 -4.25 20.68
C GLU A 159 -7.29 -4.83 20.97
N VAL A 160 -7.43 -6.15 20.90
CA VAL A 160 -8.66 -6.82 21.33
C VAL A 160 -8.58 -6.90 22.83
N LEU A 161 -9.16 -5.92 23.53
CA LEU A 161 -9.31 -5.99 24.97
C LEU A 161 -10.12 -7.26 25.30
N PRO A 162 -9.63 -8.14 26.19
CA PRO A 162 -10.42 -9.28 26.64
C PRO A 162 -11.67 -8.75 27.34
N GLN A 163 -12.84 -9.25 26.93
CA GLN A 163 -14.12 -9.00 27.60
C GLN A 163 -14.22 -9.80 28.90
#